data_AF-A0A918DW14-F1
#
_entry.id   AF-A0A918DW14-F1
#
_cell.length_a   1.000
_cell.length_b   1.000
_cell.length_c   1.000
_cell.angle_alpha   90.00
_cell.angle_beta   90.00
_cell.angle_gamma   90.00
#
_symmetry.space_group_name_H-M   'P 1'
#
loop_
_entity.id
_entity.type
_entity.pdbx_description
1 polymer ?
#
loop_
_entity_poly.entity_id
_entity_poly.type
_entity_poly.pdbx_seq_one_letter_code
_entity_poly.pdbx_strand_id
1 'polypeptide(L)'
;MAKPRVFVSHSSNSCDCAGNRCGDYRDAVVELVRDCGCVPVHDGHLLDVGDDWHAKVMAELLGCEGAAIVLSPHALKSPNVMEEALVAIALHEATGGRFRVMVVTLPSTSRRDLKGSLLERLNLRRFDMADWKRDAGPGRPPQRLRNLLEPLAEEYGALPFPRVTEFIAELIKGLAPPVLLETAQLLKVAAPTSMKEHLRYVVSAGLLSERPVEGLGAECALREALGRFLYLLTERERRQEIVDVVVPFARVPTAAARQLHALVEASRPQGRVALLSAQWPATADMYVRRASEMPTRWVMHKPVALSGARFTEELVEDIAGFLSDKLCHGMPCGAEDLRRVMARHEKEKGPITIVLHLQPDPELLRTLVAEFPGLLFVFVHSRLGPGEAATAATHLQSMPLGQEQDMLMTHHDFSG
;
A
#
# COMPACT_ATOMS: atom_id res chain seq x y z
N MET A 1 1.14 -3.35 10.03
CA MET A 1 0.04 -2.43 9.68
C MET A 1 0.69 -1.17 9.17
N ALA A 2 0.36 -0.74 7.96
CA ALA A 2 0.88 0.51 7.43
C ALA A 2 0.28 1.66 8.24
N LYS A 3 1.14 2.45 8.88
CA LYS A 3 0.74 3.65 9.60
C LYS A 3 0.58 4.79 8.59
N PRO A 4 -0.43 5.68 8.74
CA PRO A 4 -0.59 6.81 7.84
C PRO A 4 0.67 7.68 7.86
N ARG A 5 1.07 8.14 6.69
CA ARG A 5 2.22 8.99 6.45
C ARG A 5 1.77 10.45 6.47
N VAL A 6 2.46 11.26 7.26
CA VAL A 6 2.17 12.69 7.37
C VAL A 6 3.41 13.47 6.96
N PHE A 7 3.27 14.24 5.88
CA PHE A 7 4.32 15.11 5.40
C PHE A 7 4.46 16.35 6.31
N VAL A 8 5.65 16.64 6.82
CA VAL A 8 5.91 17.80 7.68
C VAL A 8 6.62 18.89 6.87
N SER A 9 5.81 19.76 6.27
CA SER A 9 6.29 20.91 5.49
C SER A 9 6.85 21.98 6.43
N HIS A 10 8.12 22.34 6.20
CA HIS A 10 8.85 23.28 7.03
C HIS A 10 9.98 23.95 6.21
N SER A 11 10.50 25.07 6.69
CA SER A 11 11.68 25.67 6.07
C SER A 11 12.94 24.96 6.56
N SER A 12 13.71 24.41 5.61
CA SER A 12 14.93 23.62 5.85
C SER A 12 16.21 24.47 6.03
N ASN A 13 16.15 25.79 5.82
CA ASN A 13 17.32 26.65 6.01
C ASN A 13 17.77 26.60 7.47
N SER A 14 19.06 26.30 7.68
CA SER A 14 19.76 26.47 8.94
C SER A 14 19.41 27.86 9.49
N CYS A 15 18.58 27.88 10.51
CA CYS A 15 18.17 29.10 11.16
C CYS A 15 19.40 29.75 11.81
N ASP A 16 19.96 30.77 11.17
CA ASP A 16 20.84 31.75 11.84
C ASP A 16 20.03 32.76 12.67
N CYS A 17 18.75 32.46 12.94
CA CYS A 17 17.92 33.26 13.81
C CYS A 17 18.34 33.05 15.26
N ALA A 18 19.22 33.93 15.73
CA ALA A 18 19.51 34.13 17.15
C ALA A 18 18.19 34.17 17.95
N GLY A 19 17.85 33.07 18.63
CA GLY A 19 16.69 32.93 19.50
C GLY A 19 15.46 32.17 18.95
N ASN A 20 15.35 31.88 17.65
CA ASN A 20 14.17 31.16 17.12
C ASN A 20 14.48 29.68 16.89
N ARG A 21 14.15 28.83 17.85
CA ARG A 21 14.37 27.37 17.86
C ARG A 21 13.48 26.60 16.85
N CYS A 22 13.41 27.03 15.59
CA CYS A 22 12.49 26.50 14.58
C CYS A 22 12.70 25.00 14.31
N GLY A 23 13.96 24.55 14.32
CA GLY A 23 14.32 23.13 14.18
C GLY A 23 13.71 22.29 15.30
N ASP A 24 13.86 22.72 16.55
CA ASP A 24 13.32 22.00 17.72
C ASP A 24 11.79 21.90 17.67
N TYR A 25 11.10 22.95 17.21
CA TYR A 25 9.63 22.91 17.04
C TYR A 25 9.22 21.96 15.90
N ARG A 26 9.97 21.93 14.79
CA ARG A 26 9.76 20.94 13.73
C ARG A 26 9.94 19.53 14.28
N ASP A 27 11.02 19.29 15.01
CA ASP A 27 11.32 17.96 15.57
C ASP A 27 10.23 17.53 16.54
N ALA A 28 9.70 18.45 17.33
CA ALA A 28 8.55 18.19 18.19
C ALA A 28 7.25 17.88 17.41
N VAL A 29 7.03 18.47 16.23
CA VAL A 29 5.93 18.06 15.33
C VAL A 29 6.17 16.66 14.79
N VAL A 30 7.39 16.35 14.34
CA VAL A 30 7.78 15.02 13.85
C VAL A 30 7.59 13.95 14.92
N GLU A 31 8.02 14.22 16.16
CA GLU A 31 7.78 13.32 17.29
C GLU A 31 6.30 13.18 17.60
N LEU A 32 5.53 14.28 17.64
CA LEU A 32 4.09 14.18 17.89
C LEU A 32 3.37 13.33 16.84
N VAL A 33 3.72 13.48 15.56
CA VAL A 33 3.18 12.65 14.46
C VAL A 33 3.45 11.17 14.75
N ARG A 34 4.68 10.83 15.19
CA ARG A 34 5.07 9.48 15.55
C ARG A 34 4.29 8.96 16.77
N ASP A 35 4.15 9.77 17.81
CA ASP A 35 3.43 9.46 19.05
C ASP A 35 1.93 9.23 18.83
N CYS A 36 1.34 9.95 17.86
CA CYS A 36 -0.03 9.74 17.45
C CYS A 36 -0.23 8.48 16.59
N GLY A 37 0.82 7.69 16.32
CA GLY A 37 0.71 6.45 15.55
C GLY A 37 0.87 6.61 14.04
N CYS A 38 1.32 7.76 13.56
CA CYS A 38 1.60 8.03 12.15
C CYS A 38 3.10 7.87 11.82
N VAL A 39 3.46 7.89 10.53
CA VAL A 39 4.83 7.92 10.02
C VAL A 39 5.15 9.34 9.54
N PRO A 40 6.04 10.08 10.21
CA PRO A 40 6.44 11.40 9.74
C PRO A 40 7.33 11.30 8.50
N VAL A 41 7.06 12.15 7.51
CA VAL A 41 7.86 12.31 6.29
C VAL A 41 8.39 13.74 6.26
N HIS A 42 9.71 13.93 6.27
CA HIS A 42 10.35 15.25 6.19
C HIS A 42 11.75 15.16 5.55
N ASP A 43 12.22 16.27 4.98
CA ASP A 43 13.41 16.35 4.12
C ASP A 43 14.71 15.79 4.72
N GLY A 44 14.84 15.79 6.05
CA GLY A 44 16.08 15.43 6.75
C GLY A 44 16.56 13.99 6.52
N HIS A 45 15.69 13.11 6.01
CA HIS A 45 15.99 11.69 5.77
C HIS A 45 15.67 11.21 4.35
N LEU A 46 15.27 12.11 3.45
CA LEU A 46 14.68 11.72 2.16
C LEU A 46 15.68 11.68 1.00
N LEU A 47 16.82 12.36 1.08
CA LEU A 47 17.61 12.70 -0.11
C LEU A 47 19.00 12.07 -0.07
N ASP A 48 19.34 11.34 -1.12
CA ASP A 48 20.69 10.87 -1.40
C ASP A 48 21.46 11.91 -2.21
N VAL A 49 22.79 11.86 -2.17
CA VAL A 49 23.63 12.78 -2.96
C VAL A 49 23.37 12.57 -4.45
N GLY A 50 22.84 13.60 -5.12
CA GLY A 50 22.56 13.59 -6.57
C GLY A 50 21.07 13.52 -6.93
N ASP A 51 20.17 13.38 -5.96
CA ASP A 51 18.73 13.43 -6.21
C ASP A 51 18.25 14.84 -6.61
N ASP A 52 17.27 14.91 -7.52
CA ASP A 52 16.48 16.12 -7.71
C ASP A 52 15.58 16.31 -6.49
N TRP A 53 16.00 17.25 -5.63
CA TRP A 53 15.35 17.60 -4.38
C TRP A 53 13.84 17.79 -4.53
N HIS A 54 13.44 18.58 -5.53
CA HIS A 54 12.05 18.97 -5.70
C HIS A 54 11.19 17.78 -6.15
N ALA A 55 11.66 17.02 -7.14
CA ALA A 55 10.93 15.87 -7.65
C ALA A 55 10.71 14.79 -6.57
N LYS A 56 11.73 14.53 -5.72
CA LYS A 56 11.64 13.53 -4.66
C LYS A 56 10.70 13.96 -3.54
N VAL A 57 10.79 15.21 -3.08
CA VAL A 57 9.88 15.75 -2.04
C VAL A 57 8.42 15.71 -2.51
N MET A 58 8.14 16.07 -3.76
CA MET A 58 6.79 16.01 -4.31
C MET A 58 6.27 14.57 -4.43
N ALA A 59 7.11 13.62 -4.87
CA ALA A 59 6.73 12.21 -4.92
C ALA A 59 6.37 11.65 -3.54
N GLU A 60 7.11 12.04 -2.51
CA GLU A 60 6.87 11.64 -1.12
C GLU A 60 5.58 12.25 -0.56
N LEU A 61 5.33 13.54 -0.82
CA LEU A 61 4.10 14.22 -0.46
C LEU A 61 2.86 13.57 -1.10
N LEU A 62 2.94 13.18 -2.38
CA LEU A 62 1.88 12.45 -3.09
C LEU A 62 1.59 11.07 -2.48
N GLY A 63 2.56 10.50 -1.77
CA GLY A 63 2.45 9.22 -1.07
C GLY A 63 2.01 9.34 0.39
N CYS A 64 1.53 10.49 0.85
CA CYS A 64 1.06 10.74 2.21
C CYS A 64 -0.47 10.87 2.31
N GLU A 65 -1.00 10.63 3.49
CA GLU A 65 -2.43 10.76 3.83
C GLU A 65 -2.74 12.12 4.48
N GLY A 66 -1.72 12.91 4.81
CA GLY A 66 -1.89 14.28 5.26
C GLY A 66 -0.59 15.08 5.26
N ALA A 67 -0.71 16.37 5.53
CA ALA A 67 0.40 17.29 5.68
C ALA A 67 0.23 18.20 6.90
N ALA A 68 1.30 18.35 7.67
CA ALA A 68 1.46 19.36 8.70
C ALA A 68 2.31 20.52 8.14
N ILE A 69 1.70 21.69 7.94
CA ILE A 69 2.36 22.90 7.44
C ILE A 69 2.80 23.75 8.64
N VAL A 70 4.10 23.78 8.91
CA VAL A 70 4.68 24.47 10.08
C VAL A 70 5.04 25.91 9.73
N LEU A 71 4.21 26.85 10.19
CA LEU A 71 4.34 28.29 9.96
C LEU A 71 5.34 28.91 10.94
N SER A 72 6.52 29.23 10.41
CA SER A 72 7.55 30.05 11.04
C SER A 72 7.80 31.33 10.21
N PRO A 73 8.56 32.32 10.71
CA PRO A 73 8.90 33.51 9.93
C PRO A 73 9.64 33.19 8.61
N HIS A 74 10.37 32.07 8.57
CA HIS A 74 11.09 31.59 7.38
C HIS A 74 10.15 30.86 6.43
N ALA A 75 9.25 30.03 6.96
CA ALA A 75 8.26 29.31 6.16
C ALA A 75 7.36 30.29 5.39
N LEU A 76 6.97 31.41 6.00
CA LEU A 76 6.18 32.48 5.36
C LEU A 76 6.87 33.10 4.12
N LYS A 77 8.20 32.97 4.02
CA LYS A 77 9.02 33.52 2.92
C LYS A 77 9.62 32.43 2.02
N SER A 78 9.35 31.16 2.29
CA SER A 78 9.97 30.04 1.61
C SER A 78 9.15 29.64 0.37
N PRO A 79 9.75 29.66 -0.85
CA PRO A 79 9.12 29.13 -2.05
C PRO A 79 8.78 27.63 -1.92
N ASN A 80 9.68 26.85 -1.31
CA ASN A 80 9.49 25.42 -1.10
C ASN A 80 8.24 25.12 -0.25
N VAL A 81 8.10 25.77 0.90
CA VAL A 81 6.91 25.61 1.75
C VAL A 81 5.64 26.06 1.01
N MET A 82 5.72 27.09 0.17
CA MET A 82 4.59 27.53 -0.65
C MET A 82 4.18 26.45 -1.67
N GLU A 83 5.13 25.82 -2.35
CA GLU A 83 4.86 24.75 -3.31
C GLU A 83 4.29 23.51 -2.63
N GLU A 84 4.92 23.05 -1.54
CA GLU A 84 4.43 21.93 -0.73
C GLU A 84 3.01 22.17 -0.21
N ALA A 85 2.74 23.38 0.34
CA ALA A 85 1.42 23.76 0.81
C ALA A 85 0.39 23.81 -0.32
N LEU A 86 0.78 24.29 -1.51
CA LEU A 86 -0.09 24.30 -2.69
C LEU A 86 -0.49 22.88 -3.10
N VAL A 87 0.46 21.95 -3.15
CA VAL A 87 0.19 20.54 -3.47
C VAL A 87 -0.65 19.88 -2.39
N ALA A 88 -0.35 20.10 -1.11
CA ALA A 88 -1.15 19.59 0.00
C ALA A 88 -2.62 20.06 -0.07
N ILE A 89 -2.84 21.32 -0.45
CA ILE A 89 -4.18 21.86 -0.69
C ILE A 89 -4.83 21.21 -1.90
N ALA A 90 -4.12 21.04 -3.02
CA ALA A 90 -4.66 20.37 -4.20
C ALA A 90 -5.08 18.93 -3.87
N LEU A 91 -4.29 18.20 -3.08
CA LEU A 91 -4.62 16.86 -2.60
C LEU A 91 -5.84 16.87 -1.69
N HIS A 92 -5.96 17.84 -0.78
CA HIS A 92 -7.16 18.01 0.05
C HIS A 92 -8.43 18.17 -0.80
N GLU A 93 -8.42 19.05 -1.79
CA GLU A 93 -9.57 19.28 -2.68
C GLU A 93 -9.86 18.04 -3.54
N ALA A 94 -8.84 17.47 -4.16
CA ALA A 94 -8.98 16.31 -5.05
C ALA A 94 -9.51 15.07 -4.31
N THR A 95 -9.20 14.94 -3.02
CA THR A 95 -9.64 13.81 -2.20
C THR A 95 -10.94 14.06 -1.46
N GLY A 96 -11.59 15.22 -1.65
CA GLY A 96 -12.81 15.59 -0.94
C GLY A 96 -12.60 15.78 0.57
N GLY A 97 -11.40 16.20 0.96
CA GLY A 97 -11.02 16.46 2.34
C GLY A 97 -10.40 15.29 3.11
N ARG A 98 -10.21 14.13 2.46
CA ARG A 98 -9.55 12.95 3.07
C ARG A 98 -8.09 13.22 3.37
N PHE A 99 -7.36 13.81 2.43
CA PHE A 99 -6.00 14.30 2.68
C PHE A 99 -6.07 15.44 3.69
N ARG A 100 -5.56 15.23 4.92
CA ARG A 100 -5.68 16.21 6.00
C ARG A 100 -4.60 17.28 5.91
N VAL A 101 -5.01 18.54 5.83
CA VAL A 101 -4.10 19.69 5.92
C VAL A 101 -4.20 20.29 7.31
N MET A 102 -3.10 20.20 8.06
CA MET A 102 -2.99 20.68 9.43
C MET A 102 -2.01 21.86 9.45
N VAL A 103 -2.46 23.04 9.86
CA VAL A 103 -1.61 24.24 9.85
C VAL A 103 -1.16 24.55 11.27
N VAL A 104 0.15 24.63 11.51
CA VAL A 104 0.72 24.81 12.84
C VAL A 104 1.43 26.16 12.91
N THR A 105 0.99 27.09 13.76
CA THR A 105 1.72 28.36 13.95
C THR A 105 2.74 28.22 15.07
N LEU A 106 4.01 28.53 14.78
CA LEU A 106 5.05 28.56 15.82
C LEU A 106 4.93 29.82 16.70
N PRO A 107 5.52 29.84 17.91
CA PRO A 107 5.39 30.96 18.85
C PRO A 107 5.74 32.35 18.29
N SER A 108 6.71 32.38 17.37
CA SER A 108 7.19 33.59 16.69
C SER A 108 6.28 34.06 15.55
N THR A 109 5.17 33.36 15.29
CA THR A 109 4.31 33.58 14.13
C THR A 109 2.85 33.54 14.55
N SER A 110 2.05 34.39 13.93
CA SER A 110 0.63 34.49 14.15
C SER A 110 -0.11 34.34 12.82
N ARG A 111 -1.41 34.04 12.91
CA ARG A 111 -2.28 33.95 11.73
C ARG A 111 -2.32 35.26 10.91
N ARG A 112 -2.04 36.40 11.54
CA ARG A 112 -2.00 37.71 10.87
C ARG A 112 -0.80 37.81 9.92
N ASP A 113 0.31 37.16 10.26
CA ASP A 113 1.56 37.20 9.49
C ASP A 113 1.46 36.44 8.16
N LEU A 114 0.38 35.68 7.94
CA LEU A 114 0.05 35.16 6.61
C LEU A 114 -0.24 36.28 5.60
N LYS A 115 -0.74 37.44 6.05
CA LYS A 115 -1.00 38.59 5.18
C LYS A 115 0.34 39.21 4.74
N GLY A 116 0.56 39.36 3.45
CA GLY A 116 1.82 39.82 2.87
C GLY A 116 2.91 38.74 2.79
N SER A 117 2.58 37.48 3.10
CA SER A 117 3.49 36.33 2.93
C SER A 117 3.31 35.65 1.58
N LEU A 118 4.25 34.79 1.18
CA LEU A 118 4.09 33.94 -0.02
C LEU A 118 2.88 33.00 0.11
N LEU A 119 2.50 32.65 1.33
CA LEU A 119 1.39 31.74 1.64
C LEU A 119 0.02 32.44 1.67
N GLU A 120 -0.04 33.77 1.52
CA GLU A 120 -1.30 34.54 1.57
C GLU A 120 -2.33 33.99 0.58
N ARG A 121 -1.89 33.70 -0.64
CA ARG A 121 -2.73 33.27 -1.77
C ARG A 121 -3.34 31.88 -1.55
N LEU A 122 -2.80 31.09 -0.65
CA LEU A 122 -3.25 29.72 -0.37
C LEU A 122 -4.44 29.67 0.60
N ASN A 123 -4.84 30.83 1.18
CA ASN A 123 -5.94 30.94 2.13
C ASN A 123 -5.91 29.88 3.25
N LEU A 124 -4.72 29.63 3.82
CA LEU A 124 -4.52 28.60 4.86
C LEU A 124 -5.41 28.80 6.10
N ARG A 125 -5.97 29.99 6.29
CA ARG A 125 -6.90 30.33 7.38
C ARG A 125 -8.22 29.55 7.32
N ARG A 126 -8.56 28.95 6.17
CA ARG A 126 -9.76 28.11 6.03
C ARG A 126 -9.61 26.74 6.71
N PHE A 127 -8.39 26.33 7.00
CA PHE A 127 -8.11 25.08 7.70
C PHE A 127 -8.04 25.29 9.20
N ASP A 128 -8.24 24.21 9.95
CA ASP A 128 -8.04 24.23 11.39
C ASP A 128 -6.56 24.44 11.73
N MET A 129 -6.28 25.59 12.35
CA MET A 129 -4.92 25.96 12.76
C MET A 129 -4.68 25.59 14.23
N ALA A 130 -3.55 24.94 14.49
CA ALA A 130 -3.03 24.66 15.82
C ALA A 130 -1.98 25.72 16.20
N ASP A 131 -2.29 26.55 17.19
CA ASP A 131 -1.38 27.62 17.60
C ASP A 131 -0.45 27.18 18.73
N TRP A 132 0.86 27.30 18.51
CA TRP A 132 1.87 27.08 19.53
C TRP A 132 1.95 28.30 20.44
N LYS A 133 1.68 28.09 21.73
CA LYS A 133 1.66 29.19 22.69
C LYS A 133 3.05 29.80 22.86
N ARG A 134 3.11 31.11 23.08
CA ARG A 134 4.37 31.87 23.22
C ARG A 134 5.22 31.43 24.42
N ASP A 135 4.57 30.98 25.47
CA ASP A 135 5.17 30.48 26.71
C ASP A 135 5.46 28.97 26.67
N ALA A 136 4.98 28.26 25.65
CA ALA A 136 5.21 26.83 25.49
C ALA A 136 6.48 26.58 24.66
N GLY A 137 7.46 25.90 25.26
CA GLY A 137 8.64 25.42 24.53
C GLY A 137 8.32 24.24 23.59
N PRO A 138 9.33 23.76 22.83
CA PRO A 138 9.18 22.62 21.91
C PRO A 138 8.66 21.33 22.56
N GLY A 139 8.95 21.09 23.84
CA GLY A 139 8.47 19.91 24.56
C GLY A 139 6.98 19.91 24.93
N ARG A 140 6.20 20.92 24.51
CA ARG A 140 4.76 21.02 24.76
C ARG A 140 4.02 21.39 23.47
N PRO A 141 3.91 20.46 22.51
CA PRO A 141 3.18 20.73 21.27
C PRO A 141 1.69 21.00 21.52
N PRO A 142 1.01 21.72 20.61
CA PRO A 142 -0.40 22.07 20.80
C PRO A 142 -1.29 20.82 20.85
N GLN A 143 -2.11 20.69 21.90
CA GLN A 143 -3.09 19.59 22.00
C GLN A 143 -4.02 19.52 20.77
N ARG A 144 -4.32 20.65 20.14
CA ARG A 144 -5.14 20.66 18.92
C ARG A 144 -4.49 19.91 17.76
N LEU A 145 -3.16 19.96 17.62
CA LEU A 145 -2.46 19.20 16.58
C LEU A 145 -2.59 17.70 16.84
N ARG A 146 -2.47 17.27 18.11
CA ARG A 146 -2.74 15.88 18.52
C ARG A 146 -4.17 15.46 18.15
N ASN A 147 -5.17 16.27 18.50
CA ASN A 147 -6.57 15.98 18.19
C ASN A 147 -6.88 15.92 16.68
N LEU A 148 -6.02 16.47 15.82
CA LEU A 148 -6.14 16.36 14.36
C LEU A 148 -5.42 15.12 13.81
N LEU A 149 -4.34 14.68 14.47
CA LEU A 149 -3.54 13.52 14.09
C LEU A 149 -4.13 12.19 14.56
N GLU A 150 -4.69 12.15 15.78
CA GLU A 150 -5.27 10.92 16.34
C GLU A 150 -6.40 10.35 15.47
N PRO A 151 -7.36 11.15 14.97
CA PRO A 151 -8.36 10.65 14.03
C PRO A 151 -7.75 10.13 12.72
N LEU A 152 -6.63 10.69 12.25
CA LEU A 152 -5.95 10.17 11.07
C LEU A 152 -5.35 8.78 11.34
N ALA A 153 -4.73 8.59 12.51
CA ALA A 153 -4.21 7.30 12.94
C ALA A 153 -5.32 6.28 13.22
N GLU A 154 -6.48 6.70 13.71
CA GLU A 154 -7.66 5.84 13.84
C GLU A 154 -8.26 5.50 12.47
N GLU A 155 -8.41 6.50 11.59
CA GLU A 155 -9.00 6.39 10.26
C GLU A 155 -8.15 5.52 9.34
N TYR A 156 -6.82 5.64 9.40
CA TYR A 156 -5.90 4.96 8.49
C TYR A 156 -5.06 3.86 9.17
N GLY A 157 -4.71 4.02 10.44
CA GLY A 157 -3.96 3.02 11.20
C GLY A 157 -4.80 1.82 11.65
N ALA A 158 -6.13 1.89 11.53
CA ALA A 158 -7.02 0.74 11.64
C ALA A 158 -7.28 0.04 10.29
N LEU A 159 -6.89 0.62 9.16
CA LEU A 159 -7.16 0.04 7.84
C LEU A 159 -6.08 -0.98 7.51
N PRO A 160 -6.46 -2.26 7.29
CA PRO A 160 -5.46 -3.30 7.12
C PRO A 160 -4.58 -3.10 5.88
N PHE A 161 -5.03 -2.34 4.86
CA PHE A 161 -4.27 -2.01 3.64
C PHE A 161 -4.80 -0.70 3.02
N PRO A 162 -4.22 0.48 3.29
CA PRO A 162 -4.85 1.77 2.98
C PRO A 162 -5.30 1.94 1.52
N ARG A 163 -4.40 1.70 0.56
CA ARG A 163 -4.68 1.86 -0.88
C ARG A 163 -5.74 0.88 -1.40
N VAL A 164 -5.71 -0.37 -0.94
CA VAL A 164 -6.70 -1.39 -1.32
C VAL A 164 -8.06 -1.09 -0.66
N THR A 165 -8.04 -0.61 0.58
CA THR A 165 -9.25 -0.22 1.30
C THR A 165 -9.94 0.95 0.62
N GLU A 166 -9.18 1.99 0.26
CA GLU A 166 -9.67 3.13 -0.52
C GLU A 166 -10.23 2.68 -1.88
N PHE A 167 -9.52 1.80 -2.58
CA PHE A 167 -9.98 1.26 -3.85
C PHE A 167 -11.34 0.56 -3.71
N ILE A 168 -11.51 -0.34 -2.74
CA ILE A 168 -12.81 -0.98 -2.47
C ILE A 168 -13.86 0.05 -2.06
N ALA A 169 -13.50 1.04 -1.23
CA ALA A 169 -14.42 2.08 -0.78
C ALA A 169 -14.98 2.91 -1.94
N GLU A 170 -14.16 3.20 -2.96
CA GLU A 170 -14.60 3.87 -4.19
C GLU A 170 -15.49 2.95 -5.05
N LEU A 171 -15.17 1.65 -5.16
CA LEU A 171 -16.00 0.70 -5.92
C LEU A 171 -17.41 0.55 -5.32
N ILE A 172 -17.54 0.61 -4.00
CA ILE A 172 -18.83 0.52 -3.29
C ILE A 172 -19.48 1.88 -3.02
N LYS A 173 -18.93 2.97 -3.58
CA LYS A 173 -19.40 4.34 -3.33
C LYS A 173 -20.88 4.56 -3.66
N GLY A 174 -21.39 3.87 -4.68
CA GLY A 174 -22.78 3.96 -5.12
C GLY A 174 -23.80 3.29 -4.18
N LEU A 175 -23.36 2.50 -3.18
CA LEU A 175 -24.27 1.81 -2.29
C LEU A 175 -24.93 2.76 -1.29
N ALA A 176 -26.22 2.53 -1.03
CA ALA A 176 -26.98 3.30 -0.06
C ALA A 176 -26.51 2.98 1.39
N PRO A 177 -26.54 3.96 2.31
CA PRO A 177 -26.12 3.76 3.71
C PRO A 177 -26.77 2.56 4.43
N PRO A 178 -28.06 2.22 4.23
CA PRO A 178 -28.65 1.02 4.84
C PRO A 178 -27.96 -0.28 4.41
N VAL A 179 -27.56 -0.39 3.14
CA VAL A 179 -26.84 -1.56 2.60
C VAL A 179 -25.45 -1.66 3.22
N LEU A 180 -24.77 -0.54 3.41
CA LEU A 180 -23.46 -0.50 4.04
C LEU A 180 -23.53 -0.87 5.53
N LEU A 181 -24.56 -0.40 6.26
CA LEU A 181 -24.78 -0.77 7.65
C LEU A 181 -25.11 -2.26 7.81
N GLU A 182 -25.97 -2.81 6.96
CA GLU A 182 -26.29 -4.23 6.94
C GLU A 182 -25.04 -5.08 6.63
N THR A 183 -24.29 -4.69 5.60
CA THR A 183 -23.01 -5.34 5.26
C THR A 183 -22.02 -5.28 6.43
N ALA A 184 -21.90 -4.15 7.11
CA ALA A 184 -21.04 -4.01 8.29
C ALA A 184 -21.47 -4.95 9.43
N GLN A 185 -22.78 -5.10 9.66
CA GLN A 185 -23.33 -6.04 10.65
C GLN A 185 -23.01 -7.49 10.30
N LEU A 186 -23.21 -7.89 9.03
CA LEU A 186 -22.85 -9.24 8.54
C LEU A 186 -21.37 -9.53 8.76
N LEU A 187 -20.50 -8.57 8.45
CA LEU A 187 -19.06 -8.66 8.63
C LEU A 187 -18.62 -8.55 10.09
N LYS A 188 -19.54 -8.27 11.02
CA LYS A 188 -19.28 -8.04 12.45
C LYS A 188 -18.26 -6.93 12.70
N VAL A 189 -18.29 -5.86 11.89
CA VAL A 189 -17.45 -4.67 12.07
C VAL A 189 -18.25 -3.54 12.71
N ALA A 190 -17.63 -2.84 13.67
CA ALA A 190 -18.28 -1.73 14.37
C ALA A 190 -18.45 -0.54 13.42
N ALA A 191 -19.69 -0.20 13.10
CA ALA A 191 -20.05 0.92 12.23
C ALA A 191 -20.80 2.00 13.01
N PRO A 192 -20.20 3.17 13.29
CA PRO A 192 -20.91 4.27 13.94
C PRO A 192 -21.98 4.83 12.99
N THR A 193 -23.24 4.77 13.41
CA THR A 193 -24.40 5.22 12.63
C THR A 193 -24.40 6.73 12.33
N SER A 194 -23.64 7.51 13.10
CA SER A 194 -23.49 8.96 12.93
C SER A 194 -22.51 9.37 11.83
N MET A 195 -21.60 8.49 11.39
CA MET A 195 -20.56 8.82 10.40
C MET A 195 -20.81 8.13 9.06
N LYS A 196 -21.87 8.57 8.37
CA LYS A 196 -22.34 7.98 7.10
C LYS A 196 -21.26 7.92 6.02
N GLU A 197 -20.38 8.91 5.96
CA GLU A 197 -19.28 8.98 4.99
C GLU A 197 -18.19 7.92 5.25
N HIS A 198 -18.05 7.48 6.51
CA HIS A 198 -17.02 6.51 6.94
C HIS A 198 -17.48 5.06 6.79
N LEU A 199 -18.78 4.82 6.59
CA LEU A 199 -19.33 3.46 6.47
C LEU A 199 -18.68 2.65 5.35
N ARG A 200 -18.30 3.30 4.25
CA ARG A 200 -17.63 2.64 3.11
C ARG A 200 -16.26 2.09 3.54
N TYR A 201 -15.48 2.88 4.26
CA TYR A 201 -14.16 2.46 4.75
C TYR A 201 -14.26 1.34 5.76
N VAL A 202 -15.20 1.42 6.70
CA VAL A 202 -15.46 0.36 7.68
C VAL A 202 -15.84 -0.95 6.99
N VAL A 203 -16.73 -0.89 5.99
CA VAL A 203 -17.13 -2.06 5.19
C VAL A 203 -15.94 -2.59 4.40
N SER A 204 -15.19 -1.74 3.69
CA SER A 204 -13.99 -2.13 2.94
C SER A 204 -12.96 -2.82 3.83
N ALA A 205 -12.66 -2.27 4.99
CA ALA A 205 -11.75 -2.90 5.96
C ALA A 205 -12.28 -4.26 6.43
N GLY A 206 -13.60 -4.35 6.70
CA GLY A 206 -14.26 -5.59 7.08
C GLY A 206 -14.25 -6.67 6.00
N LEU A 207 -14.34 -6.27 4.73
CA LEU A 207 -14.23 -7.15 3.56
C LEU A 207 -12.80 -7.65 3.37
N LEU A 208 -11.79 -6.79 3.60
CA LEU A 208 -10.37 -7.12 3.45
C LEU A 208 -9.75 -7.82 4.67
N SER A 209 -10.54 -8.03 5.73
CA SER A 209 -10.08 -8.73 6.93
C SER A 209 -9.97 -10.23 6.69
N GLU A 210 -8.91 -10.85 7.20
CA GLU A 210 -8.72 -12.30 7.12
C GLU A 210 -9.85 -13.04 7.85
N ARG A 211 -10.46 -13.99 7.15
CA ARG A 211 -11.62 -14.79 7.56
C ARG A 211 -11.41 -16.24 7.08
N PRO A 212 -10.63 -17.03 7.84
CA PRO A 212 -10.49 -18.44 7.54
C PRO A 212 -11.85 -19.14 7.67
N VAL A 213 -12.03 -20.20 6.89
CA VAL A 213 -13.23 -21.05 6.93
C VAL A 213 -12.79 -22.49 7.09
N GLU A 214 -13.57 -23.29 7.81
CA GLU A 214 -13.25 -24.70 8.07
C GLU A 214 -13.34 -25.56 6.80
N GLY A 215 -14.15 -25.14 5.81
CA GLY A 215 -14.26 -25.80 4.53
C GLY A 215 -15.45 -25.33 3.71
N LEU A 216 -15.73 -26.06 2.62
CA LEU A 216 -16.84 -25.77 1.73
C LEU A 216 -18.19 -25.88 2.45
N GLY A 217 -19.05 -24.87 2.26
CA GLY A 217 -20.39 -24.85 2.85
C GLY A 217 -20.47 -24.37 4.30
N ALA A 218 -19.32 -24.02 4.92
CA ALA A 218 -19.31 -23.38 6.22
C ALA A 218 -19.98 -21.99 6.16
N GLU A 219 -20.65 -21.60 7.25
CA GLU A 219 -21.21 -20.25 7.37
C GLU A 219 -20.10 -19.21 7.19
N CYS A 220 -20.30 -18.31 6.25
CA CYS A 220 -19.29 -17.31 5.92
C CYS A 220 -19.90 -15.93 5.74
N ALA A 221 -19.65 -15.08 6.74
CA ALA A 221 -20.00 -13.66 6.73
C ALA A 221 -19.57 -12.94 5.44
N LEU A 222 -18.43 -13.31 4.85
CA LEU A 222 -17.98 -12.74 3.59
C LEU A 222 -18.90 -13.12 2.44
N ARG A 223 -19.22 -14.41 2.27
CA ARG A 223 -20.08 -14.88 1.18
C ARG A 223 -21.47 -14.26 1.28
N GLU A 224 -22.01 -14.18 2.50
CA GLU A 224 -23.29 -13.54 2.78
C GLU A 224 -23.27 -12.05 2.44
N ALA A 225 -22.23 -11.32 2.88
CA ALA A 225 -22.04 -9.92 2.55
C ALA A 225 -21.94 -9.69 1.03
N LEU A 226 -21.09 -10.45 0.32
CA LEU A 226 -20.95 -10.36 -1.13
C LEU A 226 -22.27 -10.65 -1.86
N GLY A 227 -22.98 -11.70 -1.46
CA GLY A 227 -24.30 -12.04 -2.00
C GLY A 227 -25.35 -10.95 -1.76
N ARG A 228 -25.19 -10.12 -0.72
CA ARG A 228 -26.14 -9.07 -0.38
C ARG A 228 -25.96 -7.78 -1.16
N PHE A 229 -24.73 -7.36 -1.46
CA PHE A 229 -24.52 -6.05 -2.10
C PHE A 229 -24.00 -6.11 -3.53
N LEU A 230 -23.36 -7.20 -3.97
CA LEU A 230 -22.72 -7.21 -5.29
C LEU A 230 -23.75 -6.99 -6.41
N TYR A 231 -24.94 -7.59 -6.34
CA TYR A 231 -25.98 -7.42 -7.35
C TYR A 231 -26.55 -5.99 -7.44
N LEU A 232 -26.34 -5.18 -6.39
CA LEU A 232 -26.75 -3.76 -6.37
C LEU A 232 -25.77 -2.87 -7.15
N LEU A 233 -24.58 -3.38 -7.47
CA LEU A 233 -23.62 -2.70 -8.34
C LEU A 233 -23.95 -3.06 -9.79
N THR A 234 -24.32 -2.06 -10.58
CA THR A 234 -24.78 -2.26 -11.97
C THR A 234 -23.64 -2.69 -12.91
N GLU A 235 -22.44 -2.14 -12.70
CA GLU A 235 -21.27 -2.39 -13.54
C GLU A 235 -20.62 -3.75 -13.22
N ARG A 236 -20.60 -4.65 -14.23
CA ARG A 236 -20.01 -5.99 -14.11
C ARG A 236 -18.53 -5.94 -13.73
N GLU A 237 -17.78 -5.04 -14.36
CA GLU A 237 -16.34 -4.87 -14.12
C GLU A 237 -16.07 -4.53 -12.65
N ARG A 238 -16.85 -3.63 -12.04
CA ARG A 238 -16.72 -3.31 -10.61
C ARG A 238 -17.02 -4.51 -9.71
N ARG A 239 -18.03 -5.32 -10.03
CA ARG A 239 -18.32 -6.54 -9.26
C ARG A 239 -17.14 -7.50 -9.31
N GLN A 240 -16.58 -7.70 -10.49
CA GLN A 240 -15.40 -8.54 -10.69
C GLN A 240 -14.20 -8.02 -9.90
N GLU A 241 -13.90 -6.71 -10.01
CA GLU A 241 -12.77 -6.11 -9.29
C GLU A 241 -12.90 -6.27 -7.77
N ILE A 242 -14.10 -6.09 -7.21
CA ILE A 242 -14.33 -6.32 -5.78
C ILE A 242 -14.01 -7.77 -5.41
N VAL A 243 -14.48 -8.75 -6.18
CA VAL A 243 -14.26 -10.19 -5.90
C VAL A 243 -12.77 -10.54 -6.01
N ASP A 244 -12.11 -10.08 -7.07
CA ASP A 244 -10.69 -10.28 -7.33
C ASP A 244 -9.81 -9.72 -6.20
N VAL A 245 -10.26 -8.68 -5.50
CA VAL A 245 -9.55 -8.15 -4.33
C VAL A 245 -9.96 -8.87 -3.06
N VAL A 246 -11.27 -8.90 -2.76
CA VAL A 246 -11.77 -9.20 -1.43
C VAL A 246 -11.58 -10.67 -1.08
N VAL A 247 -11.78 -11.59 -2.04
CA VAL A 247 -11.68 -13.02 -1.77
C VAL A 247 -10.24 -13.41 -1.37
N PRO A 248 -9.18 -13.02 -2.11
CA PRO A 248 -7.79 -13.24 -1.68
C PRO A 248 -7.47 -12.66 -0.30
N PHE A 249 -7.88 -11.41 -0.04
CA PHE A 249 -7.63 -10.71 1.22
C PHE A 249 -8.44 -11.26 2.40
N ALA A 250 -9.53 -11.98 2.16
CA ALA A 250 -10.23 -12.67 3.22
C ALA A 250 -9.72 -14.09 3.44
N ARG A 251 -9.22 -14.79 2.40
CA ARG A 251 -8.96 -16.24 2.47
C ARG A 251 -7.51 -16.65 2.56
N VAL A 252 -6.59 -15.95 1.89
CA VAL A 252 -5.17 -16.33 1.93
C VAL A 252 -4.60 -15.97 3.31
N PRO A 253 -3.83 -16.81 4.00
CA PRO A 253 -3.27 -16.47 5.31
C PRO A 253 -2.41 -15.20 5.27
N THR A 254 -2.57 -14.29 6.24
CA THR A 254 -1.74 -13.07 6.33
C THR A 254 -0.25 -13.40 6.41
N ALA A 255 0.13 -14.48 7.10
CA ALA A 255 1.54 -14.83 7.21
C ALA A 255 2.15 -15.21 5.85
N ALA A 256 1.38 -15.89 4.97
CA ALA A 256 1.84 -16.21 3.62
C ALA A 256 2.11 -14.96 2.77
N ALA A 257 1.21 -13.97 2.83
CA ALA A 257 1.42 -12.69 2.15
C ALA A 257 2.66 -11.96 2.69
N ARG A 258 2.88 -11.96 4.01
CA ARG A 258 4.10 -11.38 4.63
C ARG A 258 5.37 -12.13 4.22
N GLN A 259 5.33 -13.46 4.11
CA GLN A 259 6.45 -14.25 3.63
C GLN A 259 6.82 -13.90 2.19
N LEU A 260 5.83 -13.71 1.32
CA LEU A 260 6.05 -13.22 -0.05
C LEU A 260 6.64 -11.80 -0.05
N HIS A 261 6.11 -10.90 0.76
CA HIS A 261 6.63 -9.52 0.84
C HIS A 261 8.08 -9.48 1.33
N ALA A 262 8.42 -10.28 2.35
CA ALA A 262 9.78 -10.36 2.89
C ALA A 262 10.82 -10.85 1.88
N LEU A 263 10.43 -11.73 0.93
CA LEU A 263 11.31 -12.14 -0.17
C LEU A 263 11.65 -10.97 -1.10
N VAL A 264 10.72 -10.04 -1.31
CA VAL A 264 10.91 -8.87 -2.16
C VAL A 264 11.82 -7.85 -1.47
N GLU A 265 11.59 -7.60 -0.18
CA GLU A 265 12.33 -6.63 0.64
C GLU A 265 13.76 -7.07 0.98
N ALA A 266 14.06 -8.36 0.92
CA ALA A 266 15.38 -8.88 1.23
C ALA A 266 16.46 -8.20 0.36
N SER A 267 17.47 -7.61 1.02
CA SER A 267 18.51 -6.78 0.38
C SER A 267 19.40 -7.53 -0.63
N ARG A 268 19.25 -8.84 -0.75
CA ARG A 268 19.90 -9.66 -1.76
C ARG A 268 18.84 -10.15 -2.75
N PRO A 269 18.83 -9.67 -4.01
CA PRO A 269 17.90 -10.16 -5.02
C PRO A 269 18.12 -11.64 -5.38
N GLN A 270 19.27 -12.23 -5.00
CA GLN A 270 19.57 -13.63 -5.29
C GLN A 270 18.59 -14.59 -4.58
N GLY A 271 17.73 -15.23 -5.36
CA GLY A 271 16.96 -16.41 -4.92
C GLY A 271 15.61 -16.10 -4.29
N ARG A 272 14.82 -15.19 -4.85
CA ARG A 272 13.43 -14.95 -4.43
C ARG A 272 12.53 -16.12 -4.84
N VAL A 273 12.59 -17.22 -4.08
CA VAL A 273 11.87 -18.45 -4.37
C VAL A 273 10.90 -18.76 -3.24
N ALA A 274 9.63 -18.92 -3.60
CA ALA A 274 8.56 -19.33 -2.72
C ALA A 274 8.00 -20.70 -3.12
N LEU A 275 7.75 -21.55 -2.14
CA LEU A 275 7.12 -22.86 -2.32
C LEU A 275 5.71 -22.82 -1.74
N LEU A 276 4.72 -23.08 -2.59
CA LEU A 276 3.31 -23.10 -2.25
C LEU A 276 2.77 -24.52 -2.40
N SER A 277 2.37 -25.12 -1.28
CA SER A 277 1.60 -26.36 -1.32
C SER A 277 0.13 -26.04 -1.58
N ALA A 278 -0.36 -26.40 -2.77
CA ALA A 278 -1.72 -26.13 -3.22
C ALA A 278 -2.16 -27.20 -4.22
N GLN A 279 -3.46 -27.52 -4.22
CA GLN A 279 -4.03 -28.50 -5.12
C GLN A 279 -4.35 -27.90 -6.50
N TRP A 280 -4.68 -26.61 -6.56
CA TRP A 280 -5.06 -25.95 -7.80
C TRP A 280 -4.08 -24.86 -8.24
N PRO A 281 -3.77 -24.79 -9.56
CA PRO A 281 -2.94 -23.74 -10.13
C PRO A 281 -3.38 -22.31 -9.80
N ALA A 282 -4.69 -22.06 -9.81
CA ALA A 282 -5.27 -20.74 -9.58
C ALA A 282 -5.05 -20.21 -8.15
N THR A 283 -4.65 -21.06 -7.20
CA THR A 283 -4.39 -20.67 -5.81
C THR A 283 -3.22 -19.68 -5.73
N ALA A 284 -2.21 -19.82 -6.60
CA ALA A 284 -1.08 -18.89 -6.61
C ALA A 284 -1.50 -17.45 -6.95
N ASP A 285 -2.47 -17.26 -7.85
CA ASP A 285 -3.02 -15.94 -8.18
C ASP A 285 -3.57 -15.24 -6.94
N MET A 286 -4.27 -15.98 -6.08
CA MET A 286 -4.84 -15.44 -4.85
C MET A 286 -3.73 -15.03 -3.87
N TYR A 287 -2.67 -15.84 -3.75
CA TYR A 287 -1.54 -15.52 -2.87
C TYR A 287 -0.81 -14.27 -3.34
N VAL A 288 -0.48 -14.20 -4.63
CA VAL A 288 0.19 -13.04 -5.23
C VAL A 288 -0.70 -11.80 -5.14
N ARG A 289 -2.02 -11.95 -5.34
CA ARG A 289 -2.96 -10.84 -5.22
C ARG A 289 -2.98 -10.25 -3.82
N ARG A 290 -3.09 -11.08 -2.77
CA ARG A 290 -3.05 -10.60 -1.38
C ARG A 290 -1.70 -9.95 -1.06
N ALA A 291 -0.60 -10.56 -1.49
CA ALA A 291 0.74 -10.03 -1.24
C ALA A 291 1.00 -8.68 -1.91
N SER A 292 0.27 -8.32 -2.96
CA SER A 292 0.53 -7.07 -3.68
C SER A 292 0.20 -5.80 -2.90
N GLU A 293 -0.72 -5.87 -1.94
CA GLU A 293 -1.20 -4.74 -1.12
C GLU A 293 -1.53 -3.45 -1.91
N MET A 294 -1.81 -3.59 -3.21
CA MET A 294 -2.05 -2.52 -4.17
C MET A 294 -3.33 -2.79 -4.96
N PRO A 295 -4.04 -1.75 -5.44
CA PRO A 295 -5.23 -1.92 -6.28
C PRO A 295 -4.96 -2.81 -7.49
N THR A 296 -3.80 -2.65 -8.12
CA THR A 296 -3.30 -3.54 -9.19
C THR A 296 -2.43 -4.64 -8.63
N ARG A 297 -2.69 -5.90 -9.03
CA ARG A 297 -1.84 -7.04 -8.65
C ARG A 297 -0.45 -6.92 -9.27
N TRP A 298 0.52 -7.58 -8.66
CA TRP A 298 1.83 -7.77 -9.26
C TRP A 298 1.70 -8.44 -10.63
N VAL A 299 2.65 -8.13 -11.51
CA VAL A 299 2.69 -8.75 -12.83
C VAL A 299 3.00 -10.23 -12.66
N MET A 300 2.22 -11.07 -13.33
CA MET A 300 2.37 -12.53 -13.25
C MET A 300 2.55 -13.11 -14.65
N HIS A 301 3.44 -14.09 -14.76
CA HIS A 301 3.56 -14.98 -15.91
C HIS A 301 3.44 -16.44 -15.47
N LYS A 302 2.79 -17.24 -16.30
CA LYS A 302 2.58 -18.68 -16.08
C LYS A 302 3.06 -19.42 -17.31
N PRO A 303 4.35 -19.81 -17.35
CA PRO A 303 4.89 -20.58 -18.45
C PRO A 303 4.06 -21.85 -18.69
N VAL A 304 3.84 -22.16 -19.96
CA VAL A 304 3.14 -23.39 -20.34
C VAL A 304 4.03 -24.57 -19.96
N ALA A 305 3.44 -25.61 -19.36
CA ALA A 305 4.20 -26.81 -19.00
C ALA A 305 4.71 -27.51 -20.26
N LEU A 306 6.01 -27.40 -20.53
CA LEU A 306 6.71 -28.14 -21.57
C LEU A 306 7.30 -29.42 -20.96
N SER A 307 7.48 -30.46 -21.78
CA SER A 307 8.06 -31.73 -21.33
C SER A 307 9.13 -32.18 -22.31
N GLY A 308 10.32 -32.54 -21.82
CA GLY A 308 11.40 -33.06 -22.67
C GLY A 308 12.78 -32.65 -22.18
N ALA A 309 13.81 -33.07 -22.90
CA ALA A 309 15.21 -32.83 -22.53
C ALA A 309 15.62 -31.35 -22.56
N ARG A 310 14.87 -30.49 -23.27
CA ARG A 310 15.13 -29.04 -23.40
C ARG A 310 14.23 -28.16 -22.55
N PHE A 311 13.50 -28.75 -21.60
CA PHE A 311 12.52 -28.06 -20.76
C PHE A 311 13.05 -26.77 -20.12
N THR A 312 14.23 -26.82 -19.49
CA THR A 312 14.82 -25.67 -18.81
C THR A 312 15.20 -24.54 -19.78
N GLU A 313 15.75 -24.88 -20.95
CA GLU A 313 16.11 -23.90 -21.98
C GLU A 313 14.86 -23.19 -22.52
N GLU A 314 13.83 -23.97 -22.87
CA GLU A 314 12.57 -23.45 -23.39
C GLU A 314 11.83 -22.58 -22.36
N LEU A 315 11.91 -22.94 -21.07
CA LEU A 315 11.36 -22.13 -19.99
C LEU A 315 12.09 -20.78 -19.85
N VAL A 316 13.42 -20.78 -19.95
CA VAL A 316 14.22 -19.55 -19.93
C VAL A 316 13.87 -18.67 -21.13
N GLU A 317 13.75 -19.24 -22.32
CA GLU A 317 13.34 -18.54 -23.54
C GLU A 317 11.94 -17.92 -23.41
N ASP A 318 10.97 -18.67 -22.86
CA ASP A 318 9.59 -18.19 -22.64
C ASP A 318 9.54 -17.02 -21.63
N ILE A 319 10.26 -17.12 -20.51
CA ILE A 319 10.35 -16.04 -19.52
C ILE A 319 11.02 -14.81 -20.14
N ALA A 320 12.11 -14.99 -20.89
CA ALA A 320 12.80 -13.89 -21.57
C ALA A 320 11.90 -13.21 -22.60
N GLY A 321 11.14 -13.98 -23.39
CA GLY A 321 10.15 -13.49 -24.34
C GLY A 321 9.06 -12.67 -23.64
N PHE A 322 8.47 -13.20 -22.56
CA PHE A 322 7.50 -12.49 -21.75
C PHE A 322 8.03 -11.16 -21.22
N LEU A 323 9.25 -11.14 -20.67
CA LEU A 323 9.87 -9.94 -20.14
C LEU A 323 10.11 -8.89 -21.24
N SER A 324 10.59 -9.31 -22.41
CA SER A 324 10.80 -8.44 -23.56
C SER A 324 9.49 -7.80 -24.04
N ASP A 325 8.43 -8.60 -24.17
CA ASP A 325 7.10 -8.12 -24.57
C ASP A 325 6.51 -7.17 -23.52
N LYS A 326 6.63 -7.53 -22.25
CA LYS A 326 5.96 -6.81 -21.16
C LYS A 326 6.66 -5.51 -20.77
N LEU A 327 7.99 -5.49 -20.79
CA LEU A 327 8.80 -4.38 -20.30
C LEU A 327 9.50 -3.58 -21.40
N CYS A 328 9.85 -4.24 -22.50
CA CYS A 328 10.56 -3.60 -23.62
C CYS A 328 9.66 -3.47 -24.86
N HIS A 329 8.35 -3.73 -24.73
CA HIS A 329 7.35 -3.60 -25.79
C HIS A 329 7.69 -4.38 -27.07
N GLY A 330 8.34 -5.54 -26.93
CA GLY A 330 8.75 -6.41 -28.03
C GLY A 330 9.99 -5.91 -28.80
N MET A 331 10.63 -4.84 -28.34
CA MET A 331 11.87 -4.32 -28.93
C MET A 331 13.09 -5.06 -28.37
N PRO A 332 14.18 -5.21 -29.14
CA PRO A 332 15.43 -5.78 -28.66
C PRO A 332 15.92 -5.05 -27.40
N CYS A 333 16.06 -5.79 -26.30
CA CYS A 333 16.37 -5.25 -25.00
C CYS A 333 17.62 -5.96 -24.46
N GLY A 334 18.72 -5.24 -24.29
CA GLY A 334 19.94 -5.82 -23.72
C GLY A 334 19.73 -6.24 -22.26
N ALA A 335 20.53 -7.19 -21.77
CA ALA A 335 20.41 -7.71 -20.41
C ALA A 335 20.57 -6.64 -19.31
N GLU A 336 21.35 -5.58 -19.57
CA GLU A 336 21.50 -4.46 -18.63
C GLU A 336 20.30 -3.52 -18.65
N ASP A 337 19.78 -3.19 -19.84
CA ASP A 337 18.57 -2.38 -19.99
C ASP A 337 17.37 -3.08 -19.37
N LEU A 338 17.21 -4.38 -19.61
CA LEU A 338 16.16 -5.18 -19.01
C LEU A 338 16.24 -5.16 -17.48
N ARG A 339 17.43 -5.35 -16.89
CA ARG A 339 17.65 -5.24 -15.44
C ARG A 339 17.24 -3.88 -14.89
N ARG A 340 17.61 -2.79 -15.57
CA ARG A 340 17.25 -1.41 -15.17
C ARG A 340 15.74 -1.19 -15.24
N VAL A 341 15.09 -1.63 -16.32
CA VAL A 341 13.64 -1.49 -16.49
C VAL A 341 12.88 -2.34 -15.47
N MET A 342 13.34 -3.56 -15.17
CA MET A 342 12.78 -4.42 -14.12
C MET A 342 12.89 -3.75 -12.74
N ALA A 343 14.06 -3.23 -12.38
CA ALA A 343 14.26 -2.56 -11.09
C ALA A 343 13.36 -1.32 -10.95
N ARG A 344 13.15 -0.57 -12.04
CA ARG A 344 12.18 0.54 -12.07
C ARG A 344 10.75 0.05 -11.92
N HIS A 345 10.35 -0.99 -12.66
CA HIS A 345 9.03 -1.59 -12.57
C HIS A 345 8.72 -2.05 -11.14
N GLU A 346 9.69 -2.70 -10.49
CA GLU A 346 9.55 -3.20 -9.12
C GLU A 346 9.26 -2.06 -8.13
N LYS A 347 9.95 -0.93 -8.24
CA LYS A 347 9.69 0.26 -7.41
C LYS A 347 8.31 0.87 -7.64
N GLU A 348 7.81 0.83 -8.87
CA GLU A 348 6.54 1.47 -9.24
C GLU A 348 5.31 0.56 -9.01
N LYS A 349 5.43 -0.74 -9.30
CA LYS A 349 4.31 -1.68 -9.44
C LYS A 349 4.49 -3.00 -8.68
N GLY A 350 5.64 -3.20 -8.04
CA GLY A 350 6.00 -4.45 -7.38
C GLY A 350 6.70 -5.46 -8.30
N PRO A 351 7.14 -6.61 -7.75
CA PRO A 351 7.94 -7.59 -8.46
C PRO A 351 7.17 -8.23 -9.62
N ILE A 352 7.94 -8.72 -10.59
CA ILE A 352 7.42 -9.63 -11.61
C ILE A 352 7.50 -11.04 -11.07
N THR A 353 6.37 -11.74 -11.09
CA THR A 353 6.20 -13.06 -10.49
C THR A 353 6.06 -14.12 -11.58
N ILE A 354 6.87 -15.18 -11.51
CA ILE A 354 6.75 -16.36 -12.36
C ILE A 354 6.15 -17.49 -11.52
N VAL A 355 5.00 -18.01 -11.95
CA VAL A 355 4.34 -19.12 -11.27
C VAL A 355 4.55 -20.41 -12.04
N LEU A 356 5.12 -21.42 -11.38
CA LEU A 356 5.48 -22.71 -11.97
C LEU A 356 4.70 -23.83 -11.27
N HIS A 357 3.94 -24.61 -12.05
CA HIS A 357 3.13 -25.73 -11.54
C HIS A 357 3.91 -27.05 -11.57
N LEU A 358 5.04 -27.08 -10.86
CA LEU A 358 5.95 -28.22 -10.83
C LEU A 358 6.70 -28.29 -9.49
N GLN A 359 7.23 -29.47 -9.18
CA GLN A 359 8.08 -29.66 -8.01
C GLN A 359 9.42 -28.96 -8.24
N PRO A 360 9.92 -28.16 -7.28
CA PRO A 360 11.18 -27.46 -7.44
C PRO A 360 12.33 -28.46 -7.60
N ASP A 361 13.04 -28.36 -8.72
CA ASP A 361 14.29 -29.09 -8.96
C ASP A 361 15.49 -28.17 -8.65
N PRO A 362 16.52 -28.63 -7.91
CA PRO A 362 17.66 -27.78 -7.54
C PRO A 362 18.46 -27.22 -8.72
N GLU A 363 18.55 -27.96 -9.83
CA GLU A 363 19.26 -27.49 -11.03
C GLU A 363 18.45 -26.43 -11.75
N LEU A 364 17.14 -26.67 -11.93
CA LEU A 364 16.19 -25.69 -12.46
C LEU A 364 16.21 -24.38 -11.64
N LEU A 365 16.13 -24.49 -10.31
CA LEU A 365 16.18 -23.32 -9.43
C LEU A 365 17.47 -22.53 -9.60
N ARG A 366 18.61 -23.21 -9.67
CA ARG A 366 19.92 -22.57 -9.84
C ARG A 366 19.97 -21.82 -11.17
N THR A 367 19.50 -22.43 -12.24
CA THR A 367 19.46 -21.83 -13.57
C THR A 367 18.54 -20.61 -13.59
N LEU A 368 17.30 -20.73 -13.10
CA LEU A 368 16.34 -19.63 -13.09
C LEU A 368 16.80 -18.42 -12.27
N VAL A 369 17.40 -18.67 -11.10
CA VAL A 369 17.93 -17.59 -10.23
C VAL A 369 19.19 -16.95 -10.83
N ALA A 370 20.02 -17.72 -11.54
CA ALA A 370 21.19 -17.19 -12.23
C ALA A 370 20.80 -16.32 -13.43
N GLU A 371 19.85 -16.78 -14.25
CA GLU A 371 19.38 -16.06 -15.44
C GLU A 371 18.52 -14.84 -15.07
N PHE A 372 17.67 -14.96 -14.05
CA PHE A 372 16.70 -13.91 -13.69
C PHE A 372 16.71 -13.57 -12.20
N PRO A 373 17.81 -12.99 -11.66
CA PRO A 373 17.95 -12.70 -10.24
C PRO A 373 16.94 -11.66 -9.71
N GLY A 374 16.26 -10.90 -10.58
CA GLY A 374 15.26 -9.91 -10.15
C GLY A 374 13.84 -10.45 -9.98
N LEU A 375 13.55 -11.67 -10.46
CA LEU A 375 12.19 -12.22 -10.48
C LEU A 375 11.84 -12.91 -9.16
N LEU A 376 10.55 -12.90 -8.83
CA LEU A 376 9.97 -13.73 -7.78
C LEU A 376 9.45 -15.03 -8.41
N PHE A 377 9.95 -16.18 -7.98
CA PHE A 377 9.47 -17.48 -8.43
C PHE A 377 8.56 -18.12 -7.39
N VAL A 378 7.36 -18.53 -7.80
CA VAL A 378 6.39 -19.24 -6.95
C VAL A 378 6.15 -20.62 -7.54
N PHE A 379 6.65 -21.66 -6.86
CA PHE A 379 6.44 -23.05 -7.25
C PHE A 379 5.20 -23.59 -6.55
N VAL A 380 4.27 -24.11 -7.31
CA VAL A 380 2.99 -24.64 -6.84
C VAL A 380 2.98 -26.15 -6.99
N HIS A 381 2.79 -26.87 -5.89
CA HIS A 381 2.83 -28.32 -5.89
C HIS A 381 1.84 -28.96 -4.91
N SER A 382 1.33 -30.14 -5.25
CA SER A 382 0.28 -30.84 -4.47
C SER A 382 0.81 -31.78 -3.38
N ARG A 383 2.12 -32.04 -3.32
CA ARG A 383 2.74 -32.95 -2.33
C ARG A 383 3.85 -32.26 -1.55
N LEU A 384 3.75 -32.26 -0.23
CA LEU A 384 4.88 -32.16 0.70
C LEU A 384 5.57 -33.53 0.73
N GLY A 385 6.44 -33.78 -0.25
CA GLY A 385 7.40 -34.88 -0.09
C GLY A 385 8.41 -34.48 0.99
N PRO A 386 8.84 -35.40 1.88
CA PRO A 386 10.04 -35.19 2.69
C PRO A 386 11.27 -35.36 1.78
N GLY A 387 11.45 -34.41 0.86
CA GLY A 387 12.71 -34.21 0.16
C GLY A 387 13.34 -32.98 0.79
N GLU A 388 14.55 -33.15 1.33
CA GLU A 388 15.36 -32.07 1.91
C GLU A 388 15.26 -30.82 1.02
N ALA A 389 14.54 -29.82 1.53
CA ALA A 389 14.31 -28.58 0.82
C ALA A 389 15.66 -27.96 0.46
N ALA A 390 15.80 -27.51 -0.79
CA ALA A 390 16.83 -26.57 -1.16
C ALA A 390 16.84 -25.43 -0.12
N THR A 391 17.93 -25.31 0.63
CA THR A 391 18.08 -24.51 1.86
C THR A 391 17.85 -22.99 1.70
N ALA A 392 17.44 -22.53 0.52
CA ALA A 392 17.24 -21.12 0.16
C ALA A 392 15.79 -20.74 -0.19
N ALA A 393 14.86 -21.70 -0.31
CA ALA A 393 13.47 -21.39 -0.67
C ALA A 393 12.56 -21.17 0.55
N THR A 394 11.63 -20.22 0.47
CA THR A 394 10.67 -19.93 1.55
C THR A 394 9.39 -20.72 1.35
N HIS A 395 9.06 -21.59 2.30
CA HIS A 395 7.78 -22.29 2.33
C HIS A 395 6.66 -21.35 2.80
N LEU A 396 5.70 -21.08 1.92
CA LEU A 396 4.54 -20.26 2.25
C LEU A 396 3.60 -21.04 3.17
N GLN A 397 3.01 -20.34 4.15
CA GLN A 397 1.93 -20.92 4.94
C GLN A 397 0.81 -21.36 4.00
N SER A 398 0.58 -22.67 3.97
CA SER A 398 -0.45 -23.27 3.14
C SER A 398 -1.80 -23.19 3.83
N MET A 399 -2.87 -23.18 3.04
CA MET A 399 -4.23 -23.27 3.55
C MET A 399 -4.72 -24.73 3.53
N PRO A 400 -5.62 -25.11 4.45
CA PRO A 400 -6.29 -26.41 4.37
C PRO A 400 -7.04 -26.58 3.03
N LEU A 401 -7.11 -27.81 2.53
CA LEU A 401 -7.75 -28.11 1.24
C LEU A 401 -9.20 -27.59 1.16
N GLY A 402 -9.96 -27.73 2.24
CA GLY A 402 -11.35 -27.24 2.30
C GLY A 402 -11.44 -25.72 2.15
N GLN A 403 -10.49 -24.98 2.71
CA GLN A 403 -10.41 -23.52 2.59
C GLN A 403 -9.95 -23.09 1.19
N GLU A 404 -9.02 -23.83 0.59
CA GLU A 404 -8.58 -23.63 -0.81
C GLU A 404 -9.78 -23.77 -1.76
N GLN A 405 -10.55 -24.85 -1.59
CA GLN A 405 -11.73 -25.10 -2.40
C GLN A 405 -12.81 -24.02 -2.19
N ASP A 406 -13.12 -23.63 -0.95
CA ASP A 406 -14.08 -22.53 -0.69
C ASP A 406 -13.63 -21.22 -1.32
N MET A 407 -12.33 -20.87 -1.22
CA MET A 407 -11.80 -19.65 -1.80
C MET A 407 -12.02 -19.61 -3.30
N LEU A 408 -11.65 -20.68 -4.02
CA LEU A 408 -11.79 -20.76 -5.47
C LEU A 408 -13.25 -20.80 -5.91
N MET A 409 -14.10 -21.52 -5.19
CA MET A 409 -15.54 -21.55 -5.47
C MET A 409 -16.18 -20.18 -5.20
N THR A 410 -15.89 -19.55 -4.06
CA THR A 410 -16.37 -18.19 -3.76
C THR A 410 -15.95 -17.20 -4.85
N HIS A 411 -14.69 -17.25 -5.27
CA HIS A 411 -14.21 -16.42 -6.37
C HIS A 411 -15.01 -16.68 -7.65
N HIS A 412 -15.18 -17.94 -8.04
CA HIS A 412 -15.92 -18.32 -9.24
C HIS A 412 -17.39 -17.89 -9.20
N ASP A 413 -18.09 -18.20 -8.09
CA ASP A 413 -19.52 -17.94 -7.92
C ASP A 413 -19.88 -16.45 -8.06
N PHE A 414 -18.98 -15.56 -7.62
CA PHE A 414 -19.19 -14.11 -7.67
C PHE A 414 -18.52 -13.39 -8.85
N SER A 415 -17.73 -14.12 -9.66
CA SER A 415 -17.13 -13.58 -10.91
C SER A 415 -18.05 -13.69 -12.14
N GLY A 416 -19.21 -14.34 -11.99
CA GLY A 416 -20.16 -14.69 -13.06
C GLY A 416 -20.88 -13.53 -13.74
#